data_AF-L9Y9M7-F1
#
_entry.id   AF-L9Y9M7-F1
#
_cell.length_a   1.000
_cell.length_b   1.000
_cell.length_c   1.000
_cell.angle_alpha   90.00
_cell.angle_beta   90.00
_cell.angle_gamma   90.00
#
_symmetry.space_group_name_H-M   'P 1'
#
loop_
_entity.id
_entity.type
_entity.pdbx_description
1 polymer ?
#
loop_
_entity_poly.entity_id
_entity_poly.type
_entity_poly.pdbx_seq_one_letter_code
_entity_poly.pdbx_strand_id
1 'polypeptide(L)'
;MFAMFDLMPGTIILSTIAIILVTTFFVTSSDSGSLVLEHLSTGGKHETPATGRVFWAASEGLVAAALLIAGGDAAVEALQAAAIASGLPFAVILLFMIYAVLQGLQTEYAILESDEFAEVVDELEEDNDVVVTTQRGDLVTEVKTRGDRVVDVDVGD
;
A
#
# COMPACT_ATOMS: atom_id res chain seq x y z
N MET A 1 -10.27 25.34 12.22
CA MET A 1 -8.80 25.47 12.28
C MET A 1 -8.37 26.93 12.24
N PHE A 2 -8.60 27.67 11.13
CA PHE A 2 -8.14 29.06 11.00
C PHE A 2 -8.67 30.01 12.08
N ALA A 3 -9.95 29.91 12.45
CA ALA A 3 -10.51 30.69 13.57
C ALA A 3 -9.82 30.44 14.92
N MET A 4 -9.19 29.29 15.12
CA MET A 4 -8.38 29.02 16.33
C MET A 4 -7.01 29.72 16.25
N PHE A 5 -6.43 29.85 15.05
CA PHE A 5 -5.18 30.56 14.85
C PHE A 5 -5.32 32.07 15.05
N ASP A 6 -6.51 32.63 14.83
CA ASP A 6 -6.81 34.05 15.11
C ASP A 6 -6.70 34.39 16.61
N LEU A 7 -6.80 33.39 17.49
CA LEU A 7 -6.66 33.55 18.94
C LEU A 7 -5.20 33.46 19.42
N MET A 8 -4.25 33.17 18.54
CA MET A 8 -2.84 32.90 18.88
C MET A 8 -1.91 33.99 18.31
N PRO A 9 -0.89 34.46 19.04
CA PRO A 9 0.11 35.36 18.47
C PRO A 9 0.84 34.67 17.30
N GLY A 10 0.89 35.33 16.13
CA GLY A 10 1.53 34.77 14.93
C GLY A 10 0.59 34.11 13.92
N THR A 11 -0.72 34.40 13.99
CA THR A 11 -1.80 33.89 13.09
C THR A 11 -1.41 33.81 11.61
N ILE A 12 -0.79 34.84 11.05
CA ILE A 12 -0.45 34.91 9.62
C ILE A 12 0.55 33.81 9.25
N ILE A 13 1.57 33.60 10.10
CA ILE A 13 2.61 32.58 9.87
C ILE A 13 1.99 31.19 9.96
N LEU A 14 1.22 30.92 11.02
CA LEU A 14 0.56 29.63 11.24
C LEU A 14 -0.44 29.29 10.14
N SER A 15 -1.24 30.26 9.70
CA SER A 15 -2.21 30.07 8.61
C SER A 15 -1.51 29.78 7.29
N THR A 16 -0.40 30.47 6.99
CA THR A 16 0.39 30.23 5.78
C THR A 16 1.00 28.83 5.78
N ILE A 17 1.60 28.42 6.90
CA ILE A 17 2.16 27.08 7.05
C ILE A 17 1.06 26.02 6.93
N ALA A 18 -0.10 26.24 7.56
CA ALA A 18 -1.22 25.30 7.49
C ALA A 18 -1.74 25.12 6.05
N ILE A 19 -1.85 26.20 5.27
CA ILE A 19 -2.26 26.12 3.86
C ILE A 19 -1.24 25.29 3.06
N ILE A 20 0.06 25.54 3.24
CA ILE A 20 1.12 24.78 2.56
C ILE A 20 1.05 23.30 2.96
N LEU A 21 0.91 23.01 4.25
CA LEU A 21 0.84 21.63 4.75
C LEU A 21 -0.37 20.88 4.21
N VAL A 22 -1.57 21.47 4.27
CA VAL A 22 -2.79 20.84 3.75
C VAL A 22 -2.67 20.60 2.25
N THR A 23 -2.11 21.57 1.50
CA THR A 23 -1.92 21.43 0.05
C THR A 23 -0.94 20.30 -0.29
N THR A 24 0.21 20.24 0.38
CA THR A 24 1.21 19.18 0.16
C THR A 24 0.66 17.81 0.56
N PHE A 25 -0.01 17.69 1.71
CA PHE A 25 -0.64 16.44 2.12
C PHE A 25 -1.67 15.96 1.10
N PHE A 26 -2.49 16.88 0.59
CA PHE A 26 -3.49 16.56 -0.42
C PHE A 26 -2.84 16.07 -1.72
N VAL A 27 -1.80 16.74 -2.22
CA VAL A 27 -1.09 16.34 -3.45
C VAL A 27 -0.43 14.97 -3.30
N THR A 28 0.33 14.75 -2.22
CA THR A 28 1.01 13.47 -2.00
C THR A 28 0.02 12.32 -1.78
N SER A 29 -1.08 12.58 -1.06
CA SER A 29 -2.16 11.60 -0.87
C SER A 29 -2.84 11.26 -2.20
N SER A 30 -3.09 12.24 -3.07
CA SER A 30 -3.73 12.03 -4.37
C SER A 30 -2.81 11.28 -5.34
N ASP A 31 -1.50 11.58 -5.34
CA ASP A 31 -0.52 10.84 -6.14
C ASP A 31 -0.52 9.34 -5.76
N SER A 32 -0.53 9.04 -4.46
CA SER A 32 -0.60 7.67 -3.95
C SER A 32 -1.92 6.97 -4.31
N GLY A 33 -3.05 7.68 -4.22
CA GLY A 33 -4.38 7.14 -4.55
C GLY A 33 -4.55 6.83 -6.04
N SER A 34 -4.14 7.75 -6.91
CA SER A 34 -4.21 7.58 -8.36
C SER A 34 -3.36 6.41 -8.85
N LEU A 35 -2.20 6.16 -8.23
CA LEU A 35 -1.34 5.01 -8.52
C LEU A 35 -2.04 3.67 -8.15
N VAL A 36 -2.73 3.61 -7.01
CA VAL A 36 -3.47 2.40 -6.62
C VAL A 36 -4.62 2.12 -7.61
N LEU A 37 -5.38 3.15 -7.99
CA LEU A 37 -6.45 3.01 -8.99
C LEU A 37 -5.94 2.60 -10.37
N GLU A 38 -4.78 3.13 -10.75
CA GLU A 38 -4.11 2.78 -12.00
C GLU A 38 -3.72 1.30 -12.01
N HIS A 39 -3.09 0.80 -10.94
CA HIS A 39 -2.75 -0.61 -10.80
C HIS A 39 -3.97 -1.54 -10.82
N LEU A 40 -5.08 -1.13 -10.19
CA LEU A 40 -6.33 -1.88 -10.25
C LEU A 40 -6.92 -1.91 -11.66
N SER A 41 -6.77 -0.82 -12.43
CA SER A 41 -7.30 -0.69 -13.78
C SER A 41 -6.49 -1.42 -14.84
N THR A 42 -5.18 -1.62 -14.62
CA THR A 42 -4.30 -2.34 -15.56
C THR A 42 -4.09 -3.82 -15.23
N GLY A 43 -4.77 -4.33 -14.21
CA GLY A 43 -4.64 -5.73 -13.77
C GLY A 43 -3.28 -6.03 -13.12
N GLY A 44 -2.65 -5.03 -12.50
CA GLY A 44 -1.40 -5.21 -11.75
C GLY A 44 -0.11 -5.10 -12.58
N LYS A 45 -0.17 -4.60 -13.82
CA LYS A 45 1.05 -4.35 -14.63
C LYS A 45 1.74 -3.08 -14.15
N HIS A 46 3.00 -3.20 -13.72
CA HIS A 46 3.80 -2.08 -13.20
C HIS A 46 4.11 -0.98 -14.24
N GLU A 47 3.96 -1.26 -15.54
CA GLU A 47 4.13 -0.26 -16.60
C GLU A 47 2.77 0.24 -17.08
N THR A 48 2.22 1.22 -16.37
CA THR A 48 1.06 1.96 -16.86
C THR A 48 1.52 3.35 -17.33
N PRO A 49 1.13 3.82 -18.54
CA PRO A 49 1.53 5.13 -19.02
C PRO A 49 1.02 6.23 -18.09
N ALA A 50 1.87 7.20 -17.75
CA ALA A 50 1.55 8.34 -16.86
C ALA A 50 0.26 9.11 -17.23
N THR A 51 -0.22 8.95 -18.47
CA THR A 51 -1.53 9.43 -18.94
C THR A 51 -2.70 8.82 -18.17
N GLY A 52 -2.63 7.55 -17.78
CA GLY A 52 -3.65 6.86 -16.97
C GLY A 52 -3.79 7.47 -15.58
N ARG A 53 -2.65 7.73 -14.93
CA ARG A 53 -2.59 8.42 -13.63
C ARG A 53 -3.25 9.80 -13.65
N VAL A 54 -2.94 10.62 -14.66
CA VAL A 54 -3.50 11.98 -14.80
C VAL A 54 -5.00 11.93 -15.07
N PHE A 55 -5.47 10.96 -15.87
CA PHE A 55 -6.90 10.77 -16.11
C PHE A 55 -7.65 10.46 -14.81
N TRP A 56 -7.15 9.53 -13.99
CA TRP A 56 -7.78 9.17 -12.73
C TRP A 56 -7.73 10.31 -11.70
N ALA A 57 -6.59 10.98 -11.53
CA ALA A 57 -6.48 12.14 -10.66
C ALA A 57 -7.43 13.29 -11.07
N ALA A 58 -7.56 13.56 -12.38
CA ALA A 58 -8.50 14.55 -12.89
C ALA A 58 -9.96 14.13 -12.69
N SER A 59 -10.27 12.84 -12.84
CA SER A 59 -11.63 12.32 -12.62
C SER A 59 -12.05 12.44 -11.16
N GLU A 60 -11.15 12.18 -10.20
CA GLU A 60 -11.40 12.39 -8.76
C GLU A 60 -11.68 13.87 -8.47
N GLY A 61 -10.86 14.77 -9.02
CA GLY A 61 -11.06 16.21 -8.89
C GLY A 61 -12.39 16.68 -9.50
N LEU A 62 -12.79 16.11 -10.63
CA LEU A 62 -14.07 16.41 -11.28
C LEU A 62 -15.25 15.96 -10.42
N VAL A 63 -15.20 14.74 -9.87
CA VAL A 63 -16.26 14.22 -8.99
C VAL A 63 -16.35 15.07 -7.72
N ALA A 64 -15.22 15.43 -7.11
CA ALA A 64 -15.18 16.31 -5.96
C ALA A 64 -15.80 17.69 -6.29
N ALA A 65 -15.42 18.30 -7.40
CA ALA A 65 -15.98 19.58 -7.85
C ALA A 65 -17.49 19.49 -8.10
N ALA A 66 -17.96 18.41 -8.74
CA ALA A 66 -19.38 18.19 -8.98
C ALA A 66 -20.17 18.05 -7.67
N LEU A 67 -19.64 17.34 -6.68
CA LEU A 67 -20.26 17.20 -5.37
C LEU A 67 -20.29 18.51 -4.59
N LEU A 68 -19.24 19.33 -4.67
CA LEU A 68 -19.22 20.66 -4.05
C LEU A 68 -20.30 21.57 -4.64
N ILE A 69 -20.45 21.55 -5.98
CA ILE A 69 -21.49 22.35 -6.67
C ILE A 69 -22.88 21.83 -6.32
N ALA A 70 -23.08 20.50 -6.31
CA ALA A 70 -24.37 19.89 -6.03
C ALA A 70 -24.83 20.10 -4.57
N GLY A 71 -23.89 20.08 -3.61
CA GLY A 71 -24.20 20.28 -2.20
C GLY A 71 -24.43 21.74 -1.80
N GLY A 72 -23.93 22.71 -2.58
CA GLY A 72 -24.13 24.13 -2.31
C GLY A 72 -23.67 24.52 -0.89
N ASP A 73 -24.59 25.05 -0.08
CA ASP A 73 -24.32 25.41 1.32
C ASP A 73 -24.01 24.19 2.21
N ALA A 74 -24.47 23.00 1.82
CA ALA A 74 -24.25 21.72 2.49
C ALA A 74 -23.18 20.87 1.78
N ALA A 75 -22.27 21.48 1.03
CA ALA A 75 -21.23 20.79 0.27
C ALA A 75 -20.40 19.79 1.10
N VAL A 76 -20.11 20.13 2.36
CA VAL A 76 -19.36 19.25 3.28
C VAL A 76 -20.17 18.01 3.65
N GLU A 77 -21.46 18.18 3.92
CA GLU A 77 -22.37 17.07 4.26
C GLU A 77 -22.59 16.16 3.05
N ALA A 78 -22.71 16.74 1.85
CA ALA A 78 -22.81 15.99 0.59
C ALA A 78 -21.56 15.13 0.34
N LEU A 79 -20.36 15.70 0.55
CA LEU A 79 -19.10 14.97 0.39
C LEU A 79 -18.97 13.83 1.42
N GLN A 80 -19.39 14.08 2.66
CA GLN A 80 -19.39 13.07 3.72
C GLN A 80 -20.38 11.93 3.43
N ALA A 81 -21.58 12.25 2.96
CA ALA A 81 -22.58 11.25 2.59
C ALA A 81 -22.09 10.36 1.44
N ALA A 82 -21.48 10.96 0.42
CA ALA A 82 -20.87 10.22 -0.69
C ALA A 82 -19.76 9.28 -0.20
N ALA A 83 -18.86 9.77 0.67
CA ALA A 83 -17.77 8.97 1.23
C ALA A 83 -18.28 7.80 2.09
N ILE A 84 -19.32 8.00 2.91
CA ILE A 84 -19.93 6.93 3.72
C ILE A 84 -20.60 5.90 2.80
N ALA A 85 -21.35 6.36 1.80
CA ALA A 85 -22.07 5.50 0.87
C ALA A 85 -21.11 4.61 0.05
N SER A 86 -19.96 5.15 -0.40
CA SER A 86 -18.94 4.37 -1.11
C SER A 86 -18.07 3.53 -0.17
N GLY A 87 -17.82 4.01 1.06
CA GLY A 87 -16.96 3.34 2.03
C GLY A 87 -17.58 2.07 2.61
N LEU A 88 -18.89 2.04 2.82
CA LEU A 88 -19.59 0.89 3.39
C LEU A 88 -19.42 -0.42 2.58
N PRO A 89 -19.68 -0.47 1.26
CA PRO A 89 -19.44 -1.69 0.47
C PRO A 89 -17.94 -2.04 0.40
N PHE A 90 -17.05 -1.04 0.37
CA PHE A 90 -15.61 -1.30 0.39
C PHE A 90 -15.15 -1.91 1.72
N ALA A 91 -15.74 -1.51 2.85
CA ALA A 91 -15.45 -2.09 4.16
C ALA A 91 -15.79 -3.59 4.19
N VAL A 92 -16.88 -4.02 3.54
CA VAL A 92 -17.20 -5.45 3.42
C VAL A 92 -16.11 -6.20 2.65
N ILE A 93 -15.60 -5.62 1.56
CA ILE A 93 -14.49 -6.20 0.79
C ILE A 93 -13.21 -6.30 1.65
N LEU A 94 -12.91 -5.25 2.43
CA LEU A 94 -11.75 -5.26 3.34
C LEU A 94 -11.86 -6.37 4.40
N LEU A 95 -13.06 -6.66 4.93
CA LEU A 95 -13.25 -7.77 5.86
C LEU A 95 -12.92 -9.13 5.21
N PHE A 96 -13.33 -9.34 3.96
CA PHE A 96 -12.93 -10.54 3.21
C PHE A 96 -11.43 -10.59 2.94
N MET A 97 -10.81 -9.46 2.65
CA MET A 97 -9.36 -9.37 2.45
C MET A 97 -8.60 -9.71 3.72
N ILE A 98 -9.03 -9.21 4.88
CA ILE A 98 -8.46 -9.57 6.19
C ILE A 98 -8.56 -11.08 6.40
N TYR A 99 -9.73 -11.68 6.13
CA TYR A 99 -9.92 -13.12 6.25
C TYR A 99 -8.99 -13.91 5.29
N ALA A 100 -8.86 -13.48 4.03
CA ALA A 100 -7.98 -14.11 3.06
C ALA A 100 -6.49 -14.03 3.46
N VAL A 101 -6.05 -12.89 4.00
CA VAL A 101 -4.68 -12.73 4.51
C VAL A 101 -4.44 -13.63 5.71
N LEU A 102 -5.38 -13.73 6.65
CA LEU A 102 -5.27 -14.65 7.79
C LEU A 102 -5.17 -16.11 7.33
N GLN A 103 -6.00 -16.50 6.37
CA GLN A 103 -5.96 -17.84 5.79
C GLN A 103 -4.62 -18.10 5.06
N GLY A 104 -4.11 -17.12 4.31
CA GLY A 104 -2.83 -17.21 3.61
C GLY A 104 -1.67 -17.38 4.59
N LEU A 105 -1.61 -16.56 5.64
CA LEU A 105 -0.59 -16.65 6.68
C LEU A 105 -0.64 -17.98 7.45
N GLN A 106 -1.83 -18.50 7.75
CA GLN A 106 -1.99 -19.82 8.38
C GLN A 106 -1.53 -20.95 7.47
N THR A 107 -1.78 -20.83 6.16
CA THR A 107 -1.35 -21.82 5.16
C THR A 107 0.18 -21.83 5.04
N GLU A 108 0.80 -20.65 4.98
CA GLU A 108 2.27 -20.51 4.94
C GLU A 108 2.93 -21.05 6.21
N TYR A 109 2.36 -20.75 7.39
CA TYR A 109 2.84 -21.31 8.66
C TYR A 109 2.78 -22.85 8.68
N ALA A 110 1.68 -23.44 8.18
CA ALA A 110 1.52 -24.89 8.13
C ALA A 110 2.51 -25.57 7.14
N ILE A 111 2.89 -24.89 6.06
CA ILE A 111 3.93 -25.39 5.13
C ILE A 111 5.30 -25.39 5.81
N LEU A 112 5.62 -24.32 6.55
CA LEU A 112 6.90 -24.20 7.25
C LEU A 112 7.06 -25.23 8.39
N GLU A 113 5.96 -25.66 9.02
CA GLU A 113 5.97 -26.68 10.08
C GLU A 113 5.96 -28.12 9.52
N SER A 114 5.83 -28.31 8.21
CA SER A 114 5.75 -29.65 7.62
C SER A 114 7.10 -30.36 7.61
N ASP A 115 7.10 -31.65 7.97
CA ASP A 115 8.30 -32.51 7.96
C ASP A 115 8.99 -32.54 6.58
N GLU A 116 8.24 -32.32 5.49
CA GLU A 116 8.76 -32.21 4.13
C GLU A 116 9.65 -30.97 3.93
N PHE A 117 9.29 -29.83 4.54
CA PHE A 117 10.15 -28.63 4.52
C PHE A 117 11.41 -28.85 5.37
N ALA A 118 11.30 -29.56 6.50
CA ALA A 118 12.45 -29.94 7.31
C ALA A 118 13.41 -30.88 6.55
N GLU A 119 12.87 -31.85 5.80
CA GLU A 119 13.67 -32.78 4.98
C GLU A 119 14.40 -32.05 3.84
N VAL A 120 13.75 -31.08 3.18
CA VAL A 120 14.38 -30.24 2.15
C VAL A 120 15.46 -29.34 2.74
N VAL A 121 15.27 -28.82 3.95
CA VAL A 121 16.30 -28.03 4.65
C VAL A 121 17.49 -28.91 5.05
N ASP A 122 17.24 -30.12 5.57
CA ASP A 122 18.30 -31.09 5.92
C ASP A 122 19.10 -31.56 4.69
N GLU A 123 18.45 -31.80 3.54
CA GLU A 123 19.11 -32.16 2.28
C GLU A 123 20.01 -31.02 1.77
N LEU A 124 19.57 -29.76 1.91
CA LEU A 124 20.37 -28.57 1.56
C LEU A 124 21.53 -28.32 2.53
N GLU A 125 21.44 -28.75 3.79
CA GLU A 125 22.55 -28.70 4.76
C GLU A 125 23.63 -29.77 4.47
N GLU A 126 23.25 -30.98 4.01
CA GLU A 126 24.22 -32.04 3.69
C GLU A 126 25.11 -31.70 2.49
N ASP A 127 24.61 -30.95 1.49
CA ASP A 127 25.35 -30.59 0.27
C ASP A 127 26.33 -29.40 0.46
N ASN A 128 26.49 -28.88 1.69
CA ASN A 128 27.50 -27.88 2.10
C ASN A 128 27.47 -26.51 1.36
N ASP A 129 26.38 -26.12 0.70
CA ASP A 129 26.30 -24.85 -0.05
C ASP A 129 25.72 -23.66 0.75
N VAL A 130 25.09 -23.92 1.91
CA VAL A 130 24.44 -22.86 2.73
C VAL A 130 24.70 -23.06 4.22
N VAL A 131 25.16 -22.02 4.92
CA VAL A 131 25.27 -22.01 6.39
C VAL A 131 24.04 -21.32 6.96
N VAL A 132 23.14 -22.11 7.56
CA VAL A 132 21.94 -21.60 8.23
C VAL A 132 22.26 -21.34 9.71
N THR A 133 21.92 -20.15 10.21
CA THR A 133 22.03 -19.86 11.66
C THR A 133 20.63 -19.78 12.26
N THR A 134 20.28 -20.79 13.06
CA THR A 134 18.96 -20.94 13.67
C THR A 134 18.94 -20.34 15.07
N GLN A 135 17.96 -19.50 15.39
CA GLN A 135 17.72 -19.02 16.75
C GLN A 135 16.52 -19.79 17.33
N ARG A 136 16.76 -20.60 18.37
CA ARG A 136 15.76 -21.42 19.09
C ARG A 136 15.24 -22.68 18.37
N GLY A 137 16.03 -23.23 17.46
CA GLY A 137 15.91 -24.62 16.98
C GLY A 137 14.92 -24.87 15.85
N ASP A 138 14.00 -23.94 15.55
CA ASP A 138 12.89 -24.21 14.62
C ASP A 138 12.58 -23.04 13.67
N LEU A 139 13.32 -21.94 13.78
CA LEU A 139 13.07 -20.72 13.01
C LEU A 139 14.35 -20.25 12.32
N VAL A 140 14.37 -20.39 11.00
CA VAL A 140 15.45 -19.91 10.13
C VAL A 140 15.31 -18.40 9.97
N THR A 141 16.18 -17.65 10.66
CA THR A 141 16.13 -16.18 10.68
C THR A 141 17.05 -15.51 9.65
N GLU A 142 18.05 -16.23 9.12
CA GLU A 142 19.01 -15.67 8.16
C GLU A 142 19.58 -16.78 7.26
N VAL A 143 19.59 -16.53 5.94
CA VAL A 143 20.23 -17.39 4.94
C VAL A 143 21.37 -16.61 4.30
N LYS A 144 22.61 -17.08 4.45
CA LYS A 144 23.80 -16.48 3.81
C LYS A 144 24.47 -17.51 2.90
N THR A 145 24.38 -17.28 1.60
CA THR A 145 25.18 -18.01 0.59
C THR A 145 26.61 -17.49 0.64
N ARG A 146 27.59 -18.39 0.84
CA ARG A 146 29.01 -18.01 0.89
C ARG A 146 29.66 -18.21 -0.47
N GLY A 147 29.52 -17.24 -1.35
CA GLY A 147 30.24 -17.25 -2.62
C GLY A 147 29.82 -16.10 -3.52
N ASP A 148 30.62 -15.05 -3.54
CA ASP A 148 30.59 -14.03 -4.58
C ASP A 148 30.93 -14.68 -5.93
N ARG A 149 29.92 -15.22 -6.61
CA ARG A 149 29.94 -15.56 -8.04
C ARG A 149 28.58 -15.19 -8.59
N VAL A 150 28.57 -14.07 -9.30
CA VAL A 150 27.53 -13.75 -10.29
C VAL A 150 27.51 -14.91 -11.28
N VAL A 151 26.52 -15.80 -11.13
CA VAL A 151 26.18 -16.76 -12.18
C VAL A 151 25.35 -15.98 -13.18
N ASP A 152 25.99 -15.53 -14.26
CA ASP A 152 25.28 -15.09 -15.45
C ASP A 152 24.42 -16.26 -15.93
N VAL A 153 23.10 -16.09 -15.88
CA VAL A 153 22.16 -17.01 -16.50
C VAL A 153 22.19 -16.70 -18.00
N ASP A 154 23.03 -17.43 -18.71
CA ASP A 154 23.02 -17.51 -20.17
C ASP A 154 21.71 -18.17 -20.61
N VAL A 155 20.72 -17.35 -20.97
CA VAL A 155 19.53 -17.81 -21.69
C VAL A 155 19.92 -17.87 -23.16
N GLY A 156 20.51 -19.00 -23.55
CA GLY A 156 20.87 -19.29 -24.93
C GLY A 156 19.63 -19.42 -25.83
N ASP A 157 19.60 -18.54 -26.84
CA ASP A 157 18.82 -18.46 -28.10
C ASP A 157 17.29 -18.69 -28.11
#